data_AF-A0A830CNP1-F1
#
_entry.id   AF-A0A830CNP1-F1
#
_cell.length_a   1.000
_cell.length_b   1.000
_cell.length_c   1.000
_cell.angle_alpha   90.00
_cell.angle_beta   90.00
_cell.angle_gamma   90.00
#
_symmetry.space_group_name_H-M   'P 1'
#
loop_
_entity.id
_entity.type
_entity.pdbx_description
1 polymer ?
#
loop_
_entity_poly.entity_id
_entity_poly.type
_entity_poly.pdbx_seq_one_letter_code
_entity_poly.pdbx_strand_id
1 'polypeptide(L)'
;MNPNAIFLKVNYEQHKAMCYALHVHVLPFFRFYRGAQGKVCSFSCTNSTIKKFKDALAKHGTERCSLGPVKGLDESELLALSSIGQISKDLVPHSTKEEKAEDLVF
;
A
#
# COMPACT_ATOMS: atom_id res chain seq x y z
N MET A 1 -15.70 16.81 1.16
CA MET A 1 -14.23 16.87 1.07
C MET A 1 -13.66 16.02 2.20
N ASN A 2 -12.53 15.34 1.99
CA ASN A 2 -11.86 14.53 3.02
C ASN A 2 -10.71 15.36 3.61
N PRO A 3 -10.93 16.18 4.65
CA PRO A 3 -9.92 17.12 5.16
C PRO A 3 -8.69 16.42 5.76
N ASN A 4 -8.86 15.18 6.23
CA ASN A 4 -7.80 14.38 6.84
C ASN A 4 -6.98 13.59 5.81
N ALA A 5 -7.27 13.72 4.51
CA ALA A 5 -6.56 12.98 3.47
C ALA A 5 -5.17 13.58 3.23
N ILE A 6 -4.14 12.74 3.34
CA ILE A 6 -2.75 13.12 3.04
C ILE A 6 -2.42 12.71 1.60
N PHE A 7 -1.92 13.66 0.81
CA PHE A 7 -1.48 13.42 -0.57
C PHE A 7 0.03 13.37 -0.65
N LEU A 8 0.59 12.18 -0.81
CA LEU A 8 2.00 11.99 -1.08
C LEU A 8 2.26 12.00 -2.59
N LYS A 9 3.00 12.98 -3.07
CA LYS A 9 3.41 13.08 -4.48
C LYS A 9 4.77 12.42 -4.66
N VAL A 10 4.84 11.44 -5.56
CA VAL A 10 6.08 10.76 -5.93
C VAL A 10 6.45 11.16 -7.35
N ASN A 11 7.65 11.70 -7.53
CA ASN A 11 8.19 11.96 -8.86
C ASN A 11 8.78 10.66 -9.44
N TYR A 12 8.16 10.17 -10.52
CA TYR A 12 8.57 8.93 -11.18
C TYR A 12 10.01 8.99 -11.72
N GLU A 13 10.41 10.12 -12.32
CA GLU A 13 11.74 10.24 -12.92
C GLU A 13 12.87 10.18 -11.88
N GLN A 14 12.62 10.72 -10.69
CA GLN A 14 13.60 10.72 -9.59
C GLN A 14 13.65 9.38 -8.83
N HIS A 15 12.57 8.59 -8.84
CA HIS A 15 12.44 7.38 -8.03
C HIS A 15 12.08 6.13 -8.87
N LYS A 16 12.61 6.03 -10.10
CA LYS A 16 12.26 4.95 -11.05
C LYS A 16 12.39 3.55 -10.46
N ALA A 17 13.49 3.28 -9.74
CA ALA A 17 13.75 1.97 -9.15
C ALA A 17 12.67 1.57 -8.13
N MET A 18 12.29 2.50 -7.24
CA MET A 18 11.21 2.31 -6.28
C MET A 18 9.86 2.11 -7.00
N CYS A 19 9.54 2.97 -7.98
CA CYS A 19 8.28 2.84 -8.74
C CYS A 19 8.18 1.50 -9.46
N TYR A 20 9.27 1.01 -10.05
CA TYR A 20 9.33 -0.29 -10.70
C TYR A 20 9.14 -1.45 -9.72
N ALA A 21 9.81 -1.41 -8.56
CA ALA A 21 9.64 -2.40 -7.50
C ALA A 21 8.21 -2.40 -6.93
N LEU A 22 7.55 -1.24 -6.93
CA LEU A 22 6.14 -1.09 -6.58
C LEU A 22 5.20 -1.32 -7.78
N HIS A 23 5.61 -1.97 -8.85
CA HIS A 23 4.75 -2.29 -10.01
C HIS A 23 3.99 -1.07 -10.58
N VAL A 24 4.58 0.13 -10.52
CA VAL A 24 4.03 1.35 -11.09
C VAL A 24 4.65 1.55 -12.48
N HIS A 25 3.95 1.07 -13.51
CA HIS A 25 4.44 1.08 -14.90
C HIS A 25 3.79 2.14 -15.79
N VAL A 26 2.63 2.66 -15.39
CA VAL A 26 1.84 3.63 -16.16
C VAL A 26 1.59 4.87 -15.34
N LEU A 27 1.58 6.04 -15.97
CA LEU A 27 1.32 7.33 -15.32
C LEU A 27 0.11 8.01 -15.97
N PRO A 28 -0.66 8.80 -15.19
CA PRO A 28 -0.59 8.95 -13.73
C PRO A 28 -1.12 7.71 -12.99
N PHE A 29 -0.57 7.45 -11.80
CA PHE A 29 -0.92 6.30 -10.96
C PHE A 29 -1.25 6.73 -9.52
N PHE A 30 -2.25 6.08 -8.92
CA PHE A 30 -2.73 6.37 -7.59
C PHE A 30 -2.82 5.10 -6.75
N ARG A 31 -2.33 5.18 -5.52
CA ARG A 31 -2.46 4.14 -4.49
C ARG A 31 -3.05 4.77 -3.25
N PHE A 32 -4.12 4.20 -2.72
CA PHE A 32 -4.71 4.66 -1.47
C PHE A 32 -4.33 3.69 -0.37
N TYR A 33 -3.93 4.26 0.76
CA TYR A 33 -3.60 3.54 1.96
C TYR A 33 -4.51 3.98 3.09
N ARG A 34 -4.87 3.06 3.98
CA ARG A 34 -5.73 3.35 5.12
C ARG A 34 -5.38 2.49 6.33
N GLY A 35 -4.73 3.11 7.32
CA GLY A 35 -4.52 2.53 8.67
C GLY A 35 -4.18 1.03 8.64
N ALA A 36 -4.93 0.22 9.39
CA ALA A 36 -4.74 -1.23 9.43
C ALA A 36 -5.11 -1.99 8.15
N GLN A 37 -5.87 -1.37 7.24
CA GLN A 37 -6.24 -2.00 5.97
C GLN A 37 -5.11 -1.96 4.94
N GLY A 38 -4.11 -1.08 5.13
CA GLY A 38 -3.04 -0.88 4.16
C GLY A 38 -3.55 -0.41 2.81
N LYS A 39 -3.01 -0.98 1.73
CA LYS A 39 -3.35 -0.60 0.36
C LYS A 39 -4.80 -1.02 0.02
N VAL A 40 -5.72 -0.06 0.01
CA VAL A 40 -7.15 -0.32 -0.23
C VAL A 40 -7.55 -0.22 -1.70
N CYS A 41 -6.81 0.55 -2.50
CA CYS A 41 -6.98 0.58 -3.96
C CYS A 41 -5.71 1.03 -4.67
N SER A 42 -5.55 0.56 -5.90
CA SER A 42 -4.40 0.85 -6.77
C SER A 42 -4.88 0.96 -8.21
N PHE A 43 -4.70 2.11 -8.85
CA PHE A 43 -5.19 2.33 -10.22
C PHE A 43 -4.51 3.51 -10.93
N SER A 44 -4.55 3.47 -12.25
CA SER A 44 -4.33 4.65 -13.10
C SER A 44 -5.67 5.29 -13.51
N CYS A 45 -5.65 6.61 -13.72
CA CYS A 45 -6.74 7.37 -14.32
C CYS A 45 -6.27 8.72 -14.88
N THR A 46 -6.79 9.12 -16.02
CA THR A 46 -6.60 10.45 -16.63
C THR A 46 -7.73 11.41 -16.27
N ASN A 47 -7.69 12.65 -16.74
CA ASN A 47 -8.78 13.62 -16.56
C ASN A 47 -10.13 13.08 -17.05
N SER A 48 -10.15 12.34 -18.18
CA SER A 48 -11.37 11.73 -18.71
C SER A 48 -11.96 10.63 -17.81
N THR A 49 -11.12 10.01 -16.97
CA THR A 49 -11.51 8.93 -16.06
C THR A 49 -11.46 9.35 -14.59
N ILE A 50 -11.46 10.66 -14.32
CA ILE A 50 -11.41 11.24 -12.96
C ILE A 50 -12.56 10.75 -12.07
N LYS A 51 -13.67 10.28 -12.66
CA LYS A 51 -14.76 9.63 -11.93
C LYS A 51 -14.27 8.45 -11.09
N LYS A 52 -13.37 7.61 -11.63
CA LYS A 52 -12.77 6.48 -10.91
C LYS A 52 -12.08 6.90 -9.62
N PHE A 53 -11.37 8.03 -9.68
CA PHE A 53 -10.69 8.60 -8.53
C PHE A 53 -11.68 9.14 -7.49
N LYS A 54 -12.71 9.88 -7.93
CA LYS A 54 -13.78 10.39 -7.05
C LYS A 54 -14.54 9.25 -6.37
N ASP A 55 -14.85 8.18 -7.11
CA ASP A 55 -15.55 7.00 -6.60
C ASP A 55 -14.69 6.26 -5.56
N ALA A 56 -13.39 6.11 -5.81
CA ALA A 56 -12.45 5.55 -4.84
C ALA A 56 -12.37 6.40 -3.56
N LEU A 57 -12.33 7.74 -3.69
CA LEU A 57 -12.35 8.64 -2.54
C LEU A 57 -13.66 8.57 -1.76
N ALA A 58 -14.81 8.45 -2.42
CA ALA A 58 -16.09 8.29 -1.74
C ALA A 58 -16.16 6.96 -0.97
N LYS A 59 -15.65 5.88 -1.58
CA LYS A 59 -15.62 4.54 -0.98
C LYS A 59 -14.68 4.43 0.23
N HIS A 60 -13.51 5.07 0.15
CA HIS A 60 -12.45 4.90 1.14
C HIS A 60 -12.22 6.11 2.06
N GLY A 61 -12.87 7.24 1.81
CA GLY A 61 -12.74 8.47 2.60
C GLY A 61 -13.63 8.55 3.84
N THR A 62 -14.64 7.68 3.98
CA THR A 62 -15.53 7.70 5.15
C THR A 62 -14.78 7.27 6.41
N GLU A 63 -14.81 8.07 7.46
CA GLU A 63 -14.24 7.71 8.76
C GLU A 63 -14.88 6.41 9.27
N ARG A 64 -14.04 5.45 9.61
CA ARG A 64 -14.40 4.16 10.22
C ARG A 64 -13.25 3.82 11.14
N CYS A 65 -13.56 3.41 12.36
CA CYS A 65 -12.56 2.96 13.32
C CYS A 65 -11.70 1.87 12.67
N SER A 66 -10.39 2.09 12.61
CA SER A 66 -9.43 1.05 12.25
C SER A 66 -9.03 0.30 13.52
N LEU A 67 -9.45 -0.95 13.63
CA LEU A 67 -9.02 -1.88 14.67
C LEU A 67 -7.85 -2.71 14.13
N GLY A 68 -6.65 -2.46 14.64
CA GLY A 68 -5.44 -3.21 14.28
C GLY A 68 -4.21 -2.32 14.07
N PRO A 69 -3.00 -2.92 14.00
CA PRO A 69 -1.78 -2.20 13.70
C PRO A 69 -1.83 -1.63 12.28
N VAL A 70 -1.18 -0.49 12.06
CA VAL A 70 -1.11 0.13 10.74
C VAL A 70 -0.39 -0.79 9.76
N LYS A 71 -1.02 -1.03 8.59
CA LYS A 71 -0.45 -1.82 7.51
C LYS A 71 -0.09 -0.85 6.38
N GLY A 72 1.11 -0.97 5.83
CA GLY A 72 1.61 -0.08 4.78
C GLY A 72 1.70 -0.79 3.44
N LEU A 73 2.92 -0.89 2.93
CA LEU A 73 3.29 -1.73 1.80
C LEU A 73 3.13 -3.21 2.17
N ASP A 74 2.82 -4.03 1.16
CA ASP A 74 2.77 -5.48 1.33
C ASP A 74 4.18 -6.05 1.52
N GLU A 75 4.30 -7.24 2.13
CA GLU A 75 5.60 -7.86 2.44
C GLU A 75 6.46 -8.07 1.18
N SER A 76 5.84 -8.47 0.06
CA SER A 76 6.52 -8.60 -1.23
C SER A 76 7.06 -7.26 -1.76
N GLU A 77 6.33 -6.17 -1.54
CA GLU A 77 6.76 -4.82 -1.92
C GLU A 77 7.94 -4.37 -1.04
N LEU A 78 7.89 -4.64 0.28
CA LEU A 78 8.99 -4.36 1.21
C LEU A 78 10.25 -5.16 0.86
N LEU A 79 10.10 -6.46 0.57
CA LEU A 79 11.20 -7.32 0.13
C LEU A 79 11.81 -6.84 -1.19
N ALA A 80 10.98 -6.44 -2.16
CA ALA A 80 11.45 -5.91 -3.43
C ALA A 80 12.27 -4.63 -3.23
N LEU A 81 11.75 -3.68 -2.42
CA LEU A 81 12.45 -2.43 -2.10
C LEU A 81 13.75 -2.66 -1.33
N SER A 82 13.74 -3.58 -0.38
CA SER A 82 14.92 -3.96 0.40
C SER A 82 16.00 -4.60 -0.48
N SER A 83 15.59 -5.44 -1.43
CA SER A 83 16.50 -6.09 -2.39
C SER A 83 17.19 -5.10 -3.33
N ILE A 84 16.55 -3.98 -3.65
CA ILE A 84 17.14 -2.91 -4.48
C ILE A 84 17.78 -1.77 -3.65
N GLY A 85 17.92 -1.96 -2.33
CA GLY A 85 18.59 -1.00 -1.44
C GLY A 85 17.83 0.31 -1.21
N GLN A 86 16.52 0.34 -1.49
CA GLN A 86 15.69 1.54 -1.28
C GLN A 86 15.21 1.69 0.17
N ILE A 87 15.17 0.59 0.94
CA ILE A 87 14.83 0.60 2.37
C ILE A 87 15.77 -0.33 3.15
N SER A 88 15.92 -0.09 4.46
CA SER A 88 16.69 -1.00 5.33
C SER A 88 16.02 -2.37 5.43
N LYS A 89 16.83 -3.43 5.53
CA LYS A 89 16.37 -4.80 5.77
C LYS A 89 15.64 -4.93 7.11
N ASP A 90 16.00 -4.11 8.09
CA ASP A 90 15.39 -4.12 9.43
C ASP A 90 13.92 -3.66 9.43
N LEU A 91 13.49 -2.97 8.36
CA LEU A 91 12.11 -2.54 8.16
C LEU A 91 11.24 -3.63 7.53
N VAL A 92 11.83 -4.72 7.06
CA VAL A 92 11.10 -5.88 6.53
C VAL A 92 10.74 -6.75 7.73
N PRO A 93 9.45 -6.92 8.06
CA PRO A 93 9.06 -7.84 9.11
C PRO A 93 9.57 -9.24 8.75
N HIS A 94 10.41 -9.82 9.59
CA HIS A 94 10.64 -11.25 9.55
C HIS A 94 9.32 -11.90 9.94
N SER A 95 8.58 -12.43 8.97
CA SER A 95 7.40 -13.25 9.21
C SER A 95 7.77 -14.35 10.21
N THR A 96 7.23 -14.27 11.43
CA THR A 96 7.09 -15.41 12.33
C THR A 96 6.18 -16.38 11.59
N LYS A 97 6.75 -17.47 11.10
CA LYS A 97 5.99 -18.56 10.46
C LYS A 97 4.94 -19.09 11.43
N GLU A 98 3.78 -19.44 10.87
CA GLU A 98 2.69 -20.19 11.49
C GLU A 98 3.20 -21.37 12.33
N GLU A 99 2.70 -21.50 13.56
CA GLU A 99 2.64 -22.79 14.25
C GLU A 99 1.23 -23.34 14.02
N LYS A 100 1.12 -24.33 13.13
CA LYS A 100 -0.12 -25.03 12.82
C LYS A 100 -0.08 -26.43 13.45
N ALA A 101 -0.88 -26.59 14.50
CA ALA A 101 -1.55 -27.79 15.00
C ALA A 101 -0.74 -29.10 15.15
N GLU A 102 -0.41 -29.47 16.39
CA GLU A 102 -0.31 -30.87 16.82
C GLU A 102 -0.93 -31.06 18.23
N ASP A 103 -1.73 -32.12 18.38
CA ASP A 103 -2.26 -32.79 19.57
C ASP A 103 -3.25 -32.10 20.55
N LEU A 104 -4.54 -32.40 20.35
CA LEU A 104 -5.41 -32.82 21.45
C LEU A 104 -6.05 -34.17 21.10
N VAL A 105 -5.34 -35.25 21.44
CA VAL A 105 -5.97 -36.50 21.84
C VAL A 105 -6.19 -36.40 23.35
N PHE A 106 -7.44 -36.23 23.77
CA PHE A 106 -7.94 -36.65 25.08
C PHE A 106 -9.41 -37.08 24.92
#